data_AF-A0A8D4IWL0-F1
#
_entry.id   AF-A0A8D4IWL0-F1
#
_cell.length_a   1.000
_cell.length_b   1.000
_cell.length_c   1.000
_cell.angle_alpha   90.00
_cell.angle_beta   90.00
_cell.angle_gamma   90.00
#
_symmetry.space_group_name_H-M   'P 1'
#
loop_
_entity.id
_entity.type
_entity.pdbx_description
1 polymer ?
#
loop_
_entity_poly.entity_id
_entity_poly.type
_entity_poly.pdbx_seq_one_letter_code
_entity_poly.pdbx_strand_id
1 'polypeptide(L)' 'MKDVTRIAPPMFPDGISIGVTDDKNIVIVDFLSRKILSKKDSSESIFSVALTKKHLRALLQALEDMENDET' A
#
# COMPACT_ATOMS: atom_id res chain seq x y z
N MET A 1 19.85 -6.55 12.14
CA MET A 1 18.47 -6.31 11.65
C MET A 1 18.60 -5.97 10.18
N LYS A 2 17.93 -6.68 9.27
CA LYS A 2 18.00 -6.37 7.84
C LYS A 2 17.11 -5.15 7.59
N ASP A 3 17.72 -4.06 7.15
CA ASP A 3 17.03 -2.83 6.79
C ASP A 3 16.01 -3.10 5.69
N VAL A 4 14.76 -2.72 5.93
CA VAL A 4 13.72 -2.72 4.91
C VAL A 4 13.98 -1.50 4.03
N THR A 5 14.58 -1.70 2.85
CA THR A 5 14.73 -0.61 1.88
C THR A 5 13.35 -0.23 1.36
N ARG A 6 12.78 0.85 1.90
CA ARG A 6 11.54 1.43 1.35
C ARG A 6 11.91 2.18 0.08
N ILE A 7 11.75 1.53 -1.06
CA ILE A 7 11.75 2.22 -2.36
C ILE A 7 10.66 3.29 -2.26
N ALA A 8 11.03 4.58 -2.41
CA ALA A 8 10.10 5.72 -2.29
C ALA A 8 8.86 5.44 -3.15
N PRO A 9 7.72 5.06 -2.53
CA PRO A 9 6.68 4.42 -3.30
C PRO A 9 5.80 5.49 -3.95
N PRO A 10 5.21 5.21 -5.13
CA PRO A 10 4.29 6.15 -5.75
C PRO A 10 3.16 6.46 -4.76
N MET A 11 2.92 7.76 -4.54
CA MET A 11 1.83 8.24 -3.70
C MET A 11 0.61 8.48 -4.59
N PHE A 12 -0.44 7.71 -4.35
CA PHE A 12 -1.71 7.86 -5.03
C PHE A 12 -2.47 9.08 -4.49
N PRO A 13 -3.30 9.73 -5.32
CA PRO A 13 -3.97 10.99 -4.97
C PRO A 13 -4.96 10.86 -3.79
N ASP A 14 -5.38 9.64 -3.47
CA ASP A 14 -6.25 9.27 -2.35
C ASP A 14 -5.49 9.09 -1.02
N GLY A 15 -4.16 9.28 -1.00
CA GLY A 15 -3.35 9.11 0.19
C GLY A 15 -2.86 7.68 0.40
N ILE A 16 -2.88 6.83 -0.63
CA ILE A 16 -2.29 5.49 -0.57
C ILE A 16 -0.84 5.53 -1.05
N SER A 17 0.05 4.76 -0.44
CA SER A 17 1.40 4.52 -0.92
C SER A 17 1.72 3.04 -0.93
N ILE A 18 2.36 2.54 -1.98
CA ILE A 18 2.58 1.10 -2.18
C ILE A 18 4.07 0.80 -2.33
N GLY A 19 4.67 0.24 -1.29
CA GLY A 19 6.06 -0.23 -1.29
C GLY A 19 6.17 -1.73 -1.52
N VAL A 20 7.32 -2.18 -2.01
CA VAL A 20 7.66 -3.60 -2.12
C VAL A 20 8.98 -3.85 -1.40
N THR A 21 9.05 -4.97 -0.69
CA THR A 21 10.30 -5.47 -0.07
C THR A 21 11.35 -5.84 -1.11
N ASP A 22 12.63 -5.78 -0.74
CA ASP A 22 13.77 -6.06 -1.64
C ASP A 22 13.71 -7.46 -2.27
N ASP A 23 13.20 -8.43 -1.53
CA ASP A 23 13.02 -9.81 -1.99
C ASP A 23 11.72 -10.03 -2.80
N LYS A 24 10.93 -8.96 -3.01
CA LYS A 24 9.68 -8.93 -3.77
C LYS A 24 8.63 -9.94 -3.29
N ASN A 25 8.65 -10.29 -2.00
CA ASN A 25 7.72 -11.27 -1.44
C ASN A 25 6.54 -10.61 -0.72
N ILE A 26 6.73 -9.37 -0.26
CA ILE A 26 5.74 -8.59 0.49
C ILE A 26 5.57 -7.23 -0.17
N VAL A 27 4.31 -6.85 -0.38
CA VAL A 27 3.86 -5.51 -0.73
C VAL A 27 3.33 -4.85 0.54
N ILE A 28 3.71 -3.61 0.78
CA ILE A 28 3.23 -2.81 1.91
C ILE A 28 2.34 -1.71 1.34
N VAL A 29 1.10 -1.66 1.78
CA VAL A 29 0.14 -0.60 1.43
C VAL A 29 -0.01 0.32 2.64
N ASP A 30 0.50 1.53 2.52
CA ASP A 30 0.41 2.59 3.52
C ASP A 30 -0.77 3.49 3.22
N PHE A 31 -1.63 3.72 4.22
CA PHE A 31 -2.71 4.71 4.20
C PHE A 31 -2.23 5.94 4.95
N LEU A 32 -1.94 6.99 4.20
CA LEU A 32 -1.38 8.24 4.68
C LEU A 32 -2.52 9.20 5.04
N SER A 33 -2.37 9.93 6.15
CA SER A 33 -3.17 11.14 6.38
C SER A 33 -2.30 12.36 6.22
N ARG A 34 -2.86 13.35 5.52
CA ARG A 34 -2.37 14.72 5.57
C ARG A 34 -2.76 15.29 6.92
N LYS A 35 -1.94 15.07 7.94
CA LYS A 35 -2.07 15.82 9.18
C LYS A 35 -1.65 17.26 8.86
N ILE A 36 -2.63 18.16 8.70
CA ILE A 36 -2.41 19.59 8.55
C ILE A 36 -1.97 20.14 9.92
N LEU A 37 -0.76 19.81 10.36
CA LEU A 37 -0.15 20.42 11.52
C LEU A 37 1.12 21.09 11.04
N SER A 38 0.94 22.32 10.55
CA SER A 38 1.87 23.46 10.61
C SER A 38 3.31 23.15 11.04
N LYS A 39 4.07 22.41 10.21
CA LYS A 39 5.52 22.51 9.96
C LYS A 39 5.99 21.22 9.29
N LYS A 40 6.39 21.36 8.03
CA LYS A 40 7.02 20.37 7.14
C LYS A 40 6.12 19.24 6.64
N ASP A 41 6.23 19.00 5.34
CA ASP A 41 5.63 17.96 4.51
C ASP A 41 5.90 16.51 4.99
N SER A 42 5.47 16.14 6.19
CA SER A 42 5.51 14.76 6.65
C SER A 42 4.12 14.14 6.54
N SER A 43 3.86 13.48 5.42
CA SER A 43 2.76 12.51 5.35
C SER A 43 3.10 11.36 6.31
N GLU A 44 2.27 11.16 7.34
CA GLU A 44 2.41 10.04 8.26
C GLU A 44 1.46 8.91 7.83
N SER A 45 1.96 7.66 7.84
CA SER A 45 1.09 6.48 7.72
C SER A 45 0.21 6.37 8.96
N ILE A 46 -1.10 6.42 8.78
CA ILE A 46 -2.05 6.09 9.87
C ILE A 46 -2.11 4.59 10.06
N PHE A 47 -2.08 3.86 8.95
CA PHE A 47 -2.26 2.42 8.92
C PHE A 47 -1.48 1.82 7.75
N SER A 48 -0.96 0.61 7.95
CA SER A 48 -0.16 -0.09 6.95
C SER A 48 -0.58 -1.55 6.89
N VAL A 49 -0.75 -2.09 5.70
CA VAL A 49 -1.06 -3.51 5.47
C VAL A 49 0.10 -4.17 4.73
N ALA A 50 0.62 -5.26 5.29
CA ALA A 50 1.60 -6.10 4.62
C ALA A 50 0.89 -7.26 3.90
N LEU A 51 0.99 -7.31 2.58
CA LEU A 51 0.36 -8.30 1.72
C LEU A 51 1.43 -9.17 1.07
N THR A 52 1.27 -10.48 1.20
CA THR A 52 2.08 -11.46 0.47
C THR A 52 1.51 -11.70 -0.93
N LYS A 53 2.27 -12.35 -1.82
CA LYS A 53 1.79 -12.78 -3.15
C LYS A 53 0.46 -13.56 -3.12
N LYS A 54 0.23 -14.38 -2.08
CA LYS A 54 -1.02 -15.13 -1.94
C LYS A 54 -2.21 -14.20 -1.70
N HIS A 55 -2.03 -13.18 -0.85
CA HIS A 55 -3.07 -12.19 -0.58
C HIS A 55 -3.38 -11.35 -1.82
N LEU A 56 -2.35 -10.94 -2.58
CA LEU A 56 -2.54 -10.19 -3.82
C LEU A 56 -3.33 -10.97 -4.87
N ARG A 57 -3.05 -12.27 -5.03
CA ARG A 57 -3.83 -13.13 -5.94
C ARG A 57 -5.29 -13.26 -5.51
N ALA A 58 -5.53 -13.44 -4.21
CA ALA A 58 -6.89 -13.50 -3.68
C ALA A 58 -7.64 -12.16 -3.88
N LEU A 59 -6.94 -11.03 -3.72
CA LEU A 59 -7.52 -9.71 -3.97
C LEU A 59 -7.86 -9.52 -5.45
N LEU A 60 -6.97 -9.91 -6.37
CA LEU A 60 -7.24 -9.85 -7.81
C LEU A 60 -8.47 -10.69 -8.18
N GLN A 61 -8.55 -11.92 -7.66
CA GLN A 61 -9.72 -12.77 -7.89
C GLN A 61 -11.01 -12.11 -7.37
N ALA A 62 -10.98 -11.57 -6.15
CA ALA A 62 -12.15 -10.89 -5.58
C ALA A 62 -12.58 -9.67 -6.40
N LEU A 63 -11.63 -8.92 -6.97
CA LEU A 63 -11.93 -7.79 -7.86
C LEU A 63 -12.55 -8.27 -9.18
N GLU A 64 -12.02 -9.33 -9.78
CA GLU A 64 -12.60 -9.94 -10.98
C GLU A 64 -14.02 -10.45 -10.70
N ASP A 65 -14.25 -11.10 -9.56
CA ASP A 65 -15.59 -11.58 -9.17
C ASP A 65 -16.55 -10.40 -8.96
N MET A 66 -16.10 -9.29 -8.36
CA MET A 66 -16.90 -8.07 -8.19
C MET A 66 -17.27 -7.41 -9.53
N GLU A 67 -16.35 -7.37 -10.50
CA GLU A 67 -16.63 -6.83 -11.84
C GLU A 67 -17.61 -7.71 -12.63
N ASN A 68 -17.58 -9.03 -12.40
CA ASN A 68 -18.45 -9.97 -13.09
C ASN A 68 -19.86 -10.09 -12.49
N ASP A 69 -20.06 -9.71 -11.22
CA ASP A 69 -21.38 -9.72 -10.53
C ASP A 69 -22.30 -8.55 -10.98
N GLU A 70 -21.80 -7.59 -11.77
CA GLU A 70 -22.60 -6.50 -12.37
C GLU A 70 -23.23 -6.85 -13.75
N THR A 71 -23.28 -8.14 -14.14
CA THR A 71 -23.92 -8.62 -15.40
C THR A 71 -25.04 -9.62 -15.15
#